data_AF-A0A4Y7QKP1-F1
#
_entry.id   AF-A0A4Y7QKP1-F1
#
_cell.length_a   1.000
_cell.length_b   1.000
_cell.length_c   1.000
_cell.angle_alpha   90.00
_cell.angle_beta   90.00
_cell.angle_gamma   90.00
#
_symmetry.space_group_name_H-M   'P 1'
#
loop_
_entity.id
_entity.type
_entity.pdbx_description
1 polymer ?
#
loop_
_entity_poly.entity_id
_entity_poly.type
_entity_poly.pdbx_seq_one_letter_code
_entity_poly.pdbx_strand_id
1 'polypeptide(L)'
;SLMLWIAVHVFNITDILGYIDDDFSYDYADNMTYYKPYDTYFPTSQASLLMLWDLIGLPHDRKKQLFGTRLQIIGFLVDTETMQVSMPLDKKKELVDAVRNFVRVHTDRRRPIKAFLQLAGWCNWALNVAPHLKPGLASTYAKTAGKSNMNATCMVNEQIVRDLTWFADHFEASNGIFFFDSIAWDA
;
A
#
# COMPACT_ATOMS: atom_id res chain seq x y z
N SER A 1 -17.49 -7.01 -1.01
CA SER A 1 -18.49 -6.07 -1.59
C SER A 1 -19.58 -6.89 -2.29
N LEU A 2 -20.86 -6.55 -2.13
CA LEU A 2 -21.96 -7.21 -2.87
C LEU A 2 -21.82 -7.00 -4.39
N MET A 3 -21.35 -5.83 -4.82
CA MET A 3 -21.19 -5.53 -6.25
C MET A 3 -20.14 -6.43 -6.90
N LEU A 4 -19.00 -6.63 -6.24
CA LEU A 4 -17.97 -7.56 -6.72
C LEU A 4 -18.45 -9.00 -6.74
N TRP A 5 -19.26 -9.39 -5.75
CA TRP A 5 -19.89 -10.72 -5.75
C TRP A 5 -20.80 -10.89 -6.98
N ILE A 6 -21.59 -9.89 -7.34
CA ILE A 6 -22.43 -9.91 -8.55
C ILE A 6 -21.56 -9.98 -9.81
N ALA A 7 -20.51 -9.15 -9.89
CA ALA A 7 -19.58 -9.15 -11.03
C ALA A 7 -18.98 -10.54 -11.28
N VAL A 8 -18.50 -11.20 -10.23
CA VAL A 8 -17.88 -12.53 -10.32
C VAL A 8 -18.91 -13.62 -10.59
N HIS A 9 -20.01 -13.66 -9.83
CA HIS A 9 -20.91 -14.83 -9.84
C HIS A 9 -22.09 -14.73 -10.81
N VAL A 10 -22.49 -13.53 -11.20
CA VAL A 10 -23.62 -13.30 -12.13
C VAL A 10 -23.11 -12.95 -13.51
N PHE A 11 -22.07 -12.11 -13.60
CA PHE A 11 -21.51 -11.63 -14.87
C PHE A 11 -20.23 -12.35 -15.28
N ASN A 12 -19.73 -13.29 -14.46
CA ASN A 12 -18.54 -14.09 -14.73
C ASN A 12 -17.28 -13.25 -15.04
N ILE A 13 -17.18 -12.07 -14.41
CA ILE A 13 -15.98 -11.23 -14.48
C ILE A 13 -15.06 -11.67 -13.34
N THR A 14 -14.17 -12.60 -13.65
CA THR A 14 -13.28 -13.23 -12.67
C THR A 14 -12.10 -12.32 -12.31
N ASP A 15 -11.39 -12.68 -11.23
CA ASP A 15 -10.14 -12.04 -10.81
C ASP A 15 -10.20 -10.54 -10.48
N ILE A 16 -11.42 -10.00 -10.29
CA ILE A 16 -11.59 -8.67 -9.71
C ILE A 16 -11.34 -8.73 -8.22
N LEU A 17 -10.38 -7.92 -7.79
CA LEU A 17 -10.05 -7.66 -6.41
C LEU A 17 -10.62 -6.30 -6.02
N GLY A 18 -10.98 -6.13 -4.76
CA GLY A 18 -11.44 -4.84 -4.26
C GLY A 18 -11.05 -4.59 -2.82
N TYR A 19 -10.72 -3.33 -2.55
CA TYR A 19 -10.39 -2.83 -1.24
C TYR A 19 -11.12 -1.50 -1.02
N ILE A 20 -12.13 -1.52 -0.14
CA ILE A 20 -13.01 -0.37 0.14
C ILE A 20 -13.69 0.13 -1.15
N ASP A 21 -13.14 1.17 -1.78
CA ASP A 21 -13.64 1.84 -2.98
C ASP A 21 -12.74 1.65 -4.22
N ASP A 22 -11.58 1.01 -4.05
CA ASP A 22 -10.68 0.67 -5.15
C ASP A 22 -10.95 -0.76 -5.65
N ASP A 23 -11.24 -0.88 -6.93
CA ASP A 23 -11.36 -2.16 -7.65
C ASP A 23 -10.19 -2.30 -8.64
N PHE A 24 -9.58 -3.49 -8.70
CA PHE A 24 -8.42 -3.76 -9.55
C PHE A 24 -8.43 -5.21 -10.04
N SER A 25 -7.85 -5.44 -11.22
CA SER A 25 -7.74 -6.75 -11.88
C SER A 25 -6.43 -6.80 -12.67
N TYR A 26 -6.13 -7.95 -13.25
CA TYR A 26 -5.07 -8.13 -14.24
C TYR A 26 -5.66 -8.67 -15.55
N ASP A 27 -4.90 -8.49 -16.62
CA ASP A 27 -5.18 -9.03 -17.95
C ASP A 27 -3.86 -9.14 -18.72
N TYR A 28 -3.84 -9.94 -19.78
CA TYR A 28 -2.74 -9.93 -20.75
C TYR A 28 -2.76 -8.64 -21.57
N ALA A 29 -1.58 -8.17 -22.00
CA ALA A 29 -1.44 -6.90 -22.69
C ALA A 29 -2.20 -6.80 -24.03
N ASP A 30 -2.47 -7.94 -24.66
CA ASP A 30 -3.26 -8.06 -25.89
C ASP A 30 -4.76 -8.29 -25.63
N ASN A 31 -5.17 -8.58 -24.38
CA ASN A 31 -6.57 -8.77 -24.01
C ASN A 31 -7.26 -7.42 -23.74
N MET A 32 -7.54 -6.71 -24.82
CA MET A 32 -8.11 -5.36 -24.79
C MET A 32 -9.52 -5.34 -25.40
N THR A 33 -10.42 -4.62 -24.75
CA THR A 33 -11.80 -4.40 -25.21
C THR A 33 -12.06 -2.91 -25.40
N TYR A 34 -12.64 -2.54 -26.54
CA TYR A 34 -13.06 -1.16 -26.80
C TYR A 34 -14.27 -0.79 -25.94
N TYR A 35 -14.14 0.27 -25.16
CA TYR A 35 -15.18 0.77 -24.26
C TYR A 35 -15.74 2.09 -24.78
N LYS A 36 -16.91 2.00 -25.41
CA LYS A 36 -17.57 3.10 -26.13
C LYS A 36 -17.78 4.38 -25.29
N PRO A 37 -18.23 4.34 -24.02
CA PRO A 37 -18.48 5.55 -23.24
C PRO A 37 -17.27 6.47 -23.08
N TYR A 38 -16.05 5.92 -23.13
CA TYR A 38 -14.79 6.68 -23.06
C TYR A 38 -13.98 6.70 -24.35
N ASP A 39 -14.54 6.14 -25.44
CA ASP A 39 -13.94 6.08 -26.77
C ASP A 39 -12.48 5.61 -26.77
N THR A 40 -12.20 4.50 -26.07
CA THR A 40 -10.84 3.99 -25.92
C THR A 40 -10.83 2.49 -25.58
N TYR A 41 -9.66 1.86 -25.66
CA TYR A 41 -9.46 0.46 -25.28
C TYR A 41 -9.00 0.36 -23.82
N PHE A 42 -9.58 -0.57 -23.08
CA PHE A 42 -9.15 -0.97 -21.74
C PHE A 42 -8.87 -2.48 -21.73
N PRO A 43 -8.11 -2.96 -20.73
CA PRO A 43 -8.10 -4.38 -20.39
C PRO A 43 -9.51 -4.95 -20.31
N THR A 44 -9.73 -6.15 -20.87
CA THR A 44 -11.07 -6.72 -21.00
C THR A 44 -11.82 -6.85 -19.67
N SER A 45 -11.14 -7.22 -18.59
CA SER A 45 -11.74 -7.32 -17.26
C SER A 45 -12.20 -5.96 -16.74
N GLN A 46 -11.39 -4.91 -16.95
CA GLN A 46 -11.74 -3.53 -16.61
C GLN A 46 -12.92 -3.00 -17.45
N ALA A 47 -12.90 -3.24 -18.77
CA ALA A 47 -14.00 -2.85 -19.65
C ALA A 47 -15.32 -3.55 -19.28
N SER A 48 -15.25 -4.84 -18.95
CA SER A 48 -16.42 -5.63 -18.53
C SER A 48 -17.01 -5.10 -17.23
N LEU A 49 -16.16 -4.71 -16.28
CA LEU A 49 -16.59 -4.13 -15.02
C LEU A 49 -17.21 -2.73 -15.23
N LEU A 50 -16.63 -1.91 -16.11
CA LEU A 50 -17.20 -0.63 -16.53
C LEU A 50 -18.60 -0.78 -17.14
N MET A 51 -18.77 -1.76 -18.04
CA MET A 51 -20.07 -2.07 -18.64
C MET A 51 -21.10 -2.54 -17.59
N LEU A 52 -20.66 -3.26 -16.56
CA LEU A 52 -21.53 -3.62 -15.43
C LEU A 52 -21.94 -2.38 -14.63
N TRP A 53 -21.02 -1.44 -14.38
CA TRP A 53 -21.35 -0.18 -13.72
C TRP A 53 -22.36 0.64 -14.52
N ASP A 54 -22.20 0.72 -15.84
CA ASP A 54 -23.20 1.34 -16.73
C ASP A 54 -24.58 0.69 -16.59
N LEU A 55 -24.62 -0.65 -16.58
CA LEU A 55 -25.86 -1.43 -16.49
C LEU A 55 -26.63 -1.15 -15.20
N ILE A 56 -25.93 -1.00 -14.07
CA ILE A 56 -26.56 -0.74 -12.76
C ILE A 56 -26.68 0.76 -12.44
N GLY A 57 -26.21 1.64 -13.33
CA GLY A 57 -26.20 3.08 -13.13
C GLY A 57 -25.23 3.54 -12.03
N LEU A 58 -24.15 2.80 -11.76
CA LEU A 58 -23.11 3.23 -10.82
C LEU A 58 -22.21 4.26 -11.51
N PRO A 59 -22.04 5.47 -10.95
CA PRO A 59 -21.20 6.49 -11.56
C PRO A 59 -19.72 6.14 -11.47
N HIS A 60 -19.00 6.32 -12.57
CA HIS A 60 -17.55 6.17 -12.64
C HIS A 60 -16.91 7.28 -13.49
N ASP A 61 -15.64 7.59 -13.22
CA ASP A 61 -14.89 8.66 -13.89
C ASP A 61 -13.71 8.09 -14.68
N ARG A 62 -13.54 8.55 -15.93
CA ARG A 62 -12.48 8.14 -16.85
C ARG A 62 -11.08 8.39 -16.27
N LYS A 63 -10.89 9.49 -15.54
CA LYS A 63 -9.59 9.85 -14.93
C LYS A 63 -9.15 8.87 -13.86
N LYS A 64 -10.09 8.10 -13.29
CA LYS A 64 -9.82 7.05 -12.31
C LYS A 64 -9.59 5.68 -12.96
N GLN A 65 -9.85 5.53 -14.26
CA GLN A 65 -9.66 4.28 -14.98
C GLN A 65 -8.22 4.16 -15.45
N LEU A 66 -7.36 3.67 -14.56
CA LEU A 66 -5.94 3.49 -14.82
C LEU A 66 -5.66 2.03 -15.21
N PHE A 67 -4.74 1.83 -16.15
CA PHE A 67 -4.17 0.52 -16.46
C PHE A 67 -2.73 0.68 -16.99
N GLY A 68 -1.94 -0.38 -16.90
CA GLY A 68 -0.54 -0.41 -17.33
C GLY A 68 0.27 -1.44 -16.56
N THR A 69 1.56 -1.55 -16.88
CA THR A 69 2.49 -2.46 -16.19
C THR A 69 2.92 -1.97 -14.82
N ARG A 70 2.75 -0.67 -14.54
CA ARG A 70 3.08 -0.03 -13.27
C ARG A 70 1.92 0.81 -12.78
N LEU A 71 1.32 0.44 -11.66
CA LEU A 71 0.16 1.14 -11.10
C LEU A 71 0.29 1.29 -9.59
N GLN A 72 -0.20 2.42 -9.08
CA GLN A 72 -0.39 2.58 -7.65
C GLN A 72 -1.74 1.99 -7.26
N ILE A 73 -1.73 0.90 -6.50
CA ILE A 73 -2.92 0.20 -6.00
C ILE A 73 -2.92 0.33 -4.47
N ILE A 74 -4.01 0.82 -3.89
CA ILE A 74 -4.20 1.06 -2.45
C ILE A 74 -3.07 1.85 -1.75
N GLY A 75 -2.20 2.55 -2.49
CA GLY A 75 -1.05 3.27 -1.93
C GLY A 75 0.31 2.57 -2.08
N PHE A 76 0.36 1.40 -2.74
CA PHE A 76 1.58 0.70 -3.12
C PHE A 76 1.79 0.74 -4.63
N LEU A 77 3.04 0.83 -5.05
CA LEU A 77 3.42 0.68 -6.46
C LEU A 77 3.52 -0.82 -6.77
N VAL A 78 2.64 -1.29 -7.64
CA VAL A 78 2.68 -2.64 -8.22
C VAL A 78 3.33 -2.54 -9.60
N ASP A 79 4.42 -3.27 -9.78
CA ASP A 79 5.17 -3.36 -11.03
C ASP A 79 5.14 -4.80 -11.53
N THR A 80 4.46 -5.03 -12.66
CA THR A 80 4.33 -6.35 -13.28
C THR A 80 5.50 -6.69 -14.20
N GLU A 81 6.38 -5.75 -14.55
CA GLU A 81 7.61 -6.04 -15.29
C GLU A 81 8.66 -6.66 -14.37
N THR A 82 8.79 -6.13 -13.15
CA THR A 82 9.72 -6.66 -12.13
C THR A 82 9.06 -7.62 -11.15
N MET A 83 7.74 -7.85 -11.28
CA MET A 83 6.91 -8.66 -10.38
C MET A 83 7.10 -8.26 -8.91
N GLN A 84 6.99 -6.96 -8.64
CA GLN A 84 7.36 -6.34 -7.38
C GLN A 84 6.24 -5.44 -6.85
N VAL A 85 6.04 -5.45 -5.53
CA VAL A 85 5.24 -4.46 -4.81
C VAL A 85 6.14 -3.67 -3.90
N SER A 86 6.07 -2.35 -4.02
CA SER A 86 6.88 -1.44 -3.20
C SER A 86 6.06 -0.24 -2.75
N MET A 87 6.63 0.55 -1.84
CA MET A 87 6.07 1.87 -1.52
C MET A 87 6.61 2.87 -2.56
N PRO A 88 5.77 3.79 -3.09
CA PRO A 88 6.24 4.88 -3.93
C PRO A 88 7.44 5.61 -3.30
N LEU A 89 8.46 5.95 -4.10
CA LEU A 89 9.75 6.44 -3.59
C LEU A 89 9.63 7.72 -2.75
N ASP A 90 8.72 8.61 -3.13
CA ASP A 90 8.37 9.81 -2.38
C ASP A 90 7.77 9.46 -1.01
N LYS A 91 6.81 8.53 -0.96
CA LYS A 91 6.17 8.07 0.29
C LYS A 91 7.12 7.31 1.19
N LYS A 92 8.03 6.52 0.60
CA LYS A 92 9.11 5.85 1.30
C LYS A 92 10.03 6.87 1.95
N LYS A 93 10.47 7.89 1.20
CA LYS A 93 11.31 8.98 1.72
C LYS A 93 10.61 9.76 2.82
N GLU A 94 9.35 10.15 2.62
CA GLU A 94 8.54 10.86 3.61
C GLU A 94 8.47 10.08 4.94
N LEU A 95 8.25 8.76 4.89
CA LEU A 95 8.22 7.92 6.08
C LEU A 95 9.60 7.82 6.75
N VAL A 96 10.67 7.58 5.99
CA VAL A 96 12.04 7.51 6.52
C VAL A 96 12.41 8.82 7.22
N ASP A 97 12.12 9.95 6.58
CA ASP A 97 12.36 11.28 7.15
C ASP A 97 11.51 11.52 8.40
N ALA A 98 10.24 11.09 8.41
CA ALA A 98 9.37 11.18 9.58
C ALA A 98 9.92 10.38 10.77
N VAL A 99 10.39 9.15 10.52
CA VAL A 99 11.01 8.31 11.56
C VAL A 99 12.30 8.94 12.08
N ARG A 100 13.19 9.35 11.19
CA ARG A 100 14.47 10.00 11.55
C ARG A 100 14.24 11.29 12.35
N ASN A 101 13.28 12.12 11.96
CA ASN A 101 12.90 13.32 12.69
C ASN A 101 12.27 13.01 14.06
N PHE A 102 11.48 11.94 14.16
CA PHE A 102 10.86 11.53 15.41
C PHE A 102 11.90 11.13 16.48
N VAL A 103 12.93 10.39 16.08
CA VAL A 103 14.02 9.94 16.97
C VAL A 103 15.15 10.95 17.13
N ARG A 104 15.13 12.06 16.37
CA ARG A 104 16.10 13.13 16.50
C ARG A 104 15.91 13.86 17.82
N VAL A 105 16.80 13.57 18.75
CA VAL A 105 16.75 14.06 20.12
C VAL A 105 17.96 14.97 20.37
N HIS A 106 17.76 16.28 20.29
CA HIS A 106 18.80 17.25 20.68
C HIS A 106 18.48 17.98 21.98
N THR A 107 17.21 18.32 22.23
CA THR A 107 16.79 19.09 23.42
C THR A 107 15.52 18.54 24.07
N ASP A 108 14.49 18.18 23.29
CA ASP A 108 13.25 17.59 23.82
C ASP A 108 13.07 16.12 23.39
N ARG A 109 13.05 15.24 24.40
CA ARG A 109 12.86 13.78 24.30
C ARG A 109 11.40 13.34 24.39
N ARG A 110 10.47 14.24 24.66
CA ARG A 110 9.08 13.89 24.91
C ARG A 110 8.23 14.11 23.67
N ARG A 111 7.32 13.18 23.42
CA ARG A 111 6.31 13.27 22.35
C ARG A 111 4.96 12.83 22.90
N PRO A 112 3.84 13.43 22.46
CA PRO A 112 2.52 12.97 22.85
C PRO A 112 2.29 11.52 22.36
N ILE A 113 1.51 10.74 23.09
CA ILE A 113 1.18 9.35 22.71
C ILE A 113 0.57 9.31 21.30
N LYS A 114 -0.25 10.30 20.93
CA LYS A 114 -0.77 10.44 19.57
C LYS A 114 0.31 10.38 18.50
N ALA A 115 1.44 11.05 18.70
CA ALA A 115 2.53 11.06 17.73
C ALA A 115 3.22 9.69 17.59
N PHE A 116 3.39 8.95 18.69
CA PHE A 116 3.87 7.57 18.64
C PHE A 116 2.91 6.67 17.84
N LEU A 117 1.61 6.77 18.08
CA LEU A 117 0.61 5.95 17.40
C LEU A 117 0.46 6.32 15.92
N GLN A 118 0.53 7.60 15.57
CA GLN A 118 0.53 8.05 14.17
C GLN A 118 1.75 7.51 13.41
N LEU A 119 2.95 7.62 13.99
CA LEU A 119 4.15 7.07 13.38
C LEU A 119 4.08 5.53 13.28
N ALA A 120 3.67 4.85 14.36
CA ALA A 120 3.52 3.40 14.35
C ALA A 120 2.49 2.92 13.31
N GLY A 121 1.39 3.66 13.12
CA GLY A 121 0.41 3.37 12.07
C GLY A 121 1.00 3.48 10.67
N TRP A 122 1.79 4.52 10.41
CA TRP A 122 2.45 4.71 9.12
C TRP A 122 3.53 3.64 8.86
N CYS A 123 4.36 3.34 9.86
CA CYS A 123 5.31 2.22 9.77
C CYS A 123 4.59 0.89 9.55
N ASN A 124 3.49 0.64 10.26
CA ASN A 124 2.70 -0.58 10.10
C ASN A 124 2.10 -0.71 8.70
N TRP A 125 1.73 0.41 8.06
CA TRP A 125 1.34 0.41 6.65
C TRP A 125 2.50 -0.02 5.74
N ALA A 126 3.70 0.50 5.97
CA ALA A 126 4.90 0.10 5.24
C ALA A 126 5.29 -1.37 5.44
N LEU A 127 4.93 -2.00 6.56
CA LEU A 127 5.20 -3.43 6.79
C LEU A 127 4.51 -4.35 5.79
N ASN A 128 3.46 -3.90 5.07
CA ASN A 128 2.88 -4.69 3.98
C ASN A 128 3.87 -4.95 2.83
N VAL A 129 4.89 -4.11 2.67
CA VAL A 129 5.97 -4.28 1.67
C VAL A 129 7.34 -4.52 2.32
N ALA A 130 7.41 -4.58 3.65
CA ALA A 130 8.65 -4.85 4.39
C ALA A 130 8.36 -5.60 5.71
N PRO A 131 7.72 -6.78 5.67
CA PRO A 131 7.20 -7.45 6.88
C PRO A 131 8.31 -7.87 7.86
N HIS A 132 9.52 -8.10 7.35
CA HIS A 132 10.71 -8.42 8.15
C HIS A 132 11.13 -7.29 9.10
N LEU A 133 10.65 -6.06 8.89
CA LEU A 133 10.94 -4.90 9.74
C LEU A 133 10.01 -4.76 10.95
N LYS A 134 9.04 -5.66 11.11
CA LYS A 134 8.09 -5.66 12.21
C LYS A 134 8.73 -5.55 13.62
N PRO A 135 9.88 -6.18 13.91
CA PRO A 135 10.56 -6.02 15.21
C PRO A 135 10.92 -4.56 15.55
N GLY A 136 11.14 -3.71 14.55
CA GLY A 136 11.47 -2.29 14.74
C GLY A 136 10.38 -1.47 15.45
N LEU A 137 9.14 -1.98 15.51
CA LEU A 137 8.03 -1.31 16.21
C LEU A 137 7.78 -1.84 17.64
N ALA A 138 8.46 -2.90 18.06
CA ALA A 138 8.19 -3.58 19.33
C ALA A 138 8.31 -2.62 20.54
N SER A 139 9.38 -1.84 20.61
CA SER A 139 9.59 -0.87 21.69
C SER A 139 8.58 0.27 21.68
N THR A 140 8.14 0.71 20.49
CA THR A 140 7.09 1.73 20.35
C THR A 140 5.76 1.25 20.90
N TYR A 141 5.32 0.04 20.53
CA TYR A 141 4.08 -0.55 21.04
C TYR A 141 4.15 -0.83 22.55
N ALA A 142 5.28 -1.36 23.04
CA ALA A 142 5.48 -1.54 24.48
C ALA A 142 5.40 -0.21 25.23
N LYS A 143 5.90 0.89 24.63
CA LYS A 143 5.86 2.22 25.24
C LYS A 143 4.45 2.81 25.30
N THR A 144 3.60 2.52 24.32
CA THR A 144 2.23 3.07 24.24
C THR A 144 1.15 2.14 24.82
N ALA A 145 1.50 0.89 25.11
CA ALA A 145 0.59 -0.10 25.68
C ALA A 145 -0.13 0.43 26.94
N GLY A 146 -1.45 0.26 26.97
CA GLY A 146 -2.31 0.66 28.09
C GLY A 146 -2.51 2.18 28.25
N LYS A 147 -1.95 3.02 27.37
CA LYS A 147 -2.07 4.48 27.50
C LYS A 147 -3.21 5.02 26.64
N SER A 148 -4.24 5.55 27.31
CA SER A 148 -5.45 6.08 26.67
C SER A 148 -5.45 7.60 26.47
N ASN A 149 -4.70 8.35 27.29
CA ASN A 149 -4.62 9.81 27.14
C ASN A 149 -3.68 10.20 25.98
N MET A 150 -4.25 10.48 24.82
CA MET A 150 -3.51 10.78 23.58
C MET A 150 -2.57 12.00 23.68
N ASN A 151 -2.89 12.97 24.55
CA ASN A 151 -2.10 14.18 24.73
C ASN A 151 -1.02 14.03 25.81
N ALA A 152 -1.06 12.97 26.62
CA ALA A 152 -0.01 12.71 27.58
C ALA A 152 1.30 12.40 26.86
N THR A 153 2.41 12.93 27.40
CA THR A 153 3.72 12.80 26.77
C THR A 153 4.47 11.57 27.28
N CYS A 154 5.20 10.94 26.37
CA CYS A 154 6.09 9.81 26.65
C CYS A 154 7.50 10.13 26.14
N MET A 155 8.51 9.64 26.86
CA MET A 155 9.90 9.81 26.47
C MET A 155 10.28 8.84 25.34
N VAL A 156 10.90 9.36 24.28
CA VAL A 156 11.67 8.61 23.29
C VAL A 156 12.98 8.19 23.98
N ASN A 157 13.08 6.91 24.36
CA ASN A 157 14.26 6.36 25.03
C ASN A 157 15.23 5.74 24.01
N GLU A 158 16.43 5.38 24.46
CA GLU A 158 17.48 4.82 23.61
C GLU A 158 17.04 3.56 22.84
N GLN A 159 16.21 2.71 23.47
CA GLN A 159 15.65 1.53 22.82
C GLN A 159 14.77 1.90 21.62
N ILE A 160 13.89 2.88 21.77
CA ILE A 160 13.04 3.38 20.68
C ILE A 160 13.88 4.03 19.59
N VAL A 161 14.90 4.83 19.96
CA VAL A 161 15.82 5.42 18.99
C VAL A 161 16.49 4.31 18.16
N ARG A 162 17.05 3.29 18.83
CA ARG A 162 17.74 2.18 18.16
C ARG A 162 16.81 1.42 17.20
N ASP A 163 15.63 1.02 17.66
CA ASP A 163 14.72 0.19 16.87
C ASP A 163 14.11 0.94 15.69
N LEU A 164 13.75 2.21 15.88
CA LEU A 164 13.19 3.04 14.82
C LEU A 164 14.26 3.52 13.82
N THR A 165 15.49 3.80 14.26
CA THR A 165 16.60 4.05 13.34
C THR A 165 16.91 2.80 12.52
N TRP A 166 16.97 1.62 13.16
CA TRP A 166 17.10 0.34 12.46
C TRP A 166 16.00 0.14 11.42
N PHE A 167 14.74 0.40 11.79
CA PHE A 167 13.62 0.35 10.85
C PHE A 167 13.84 1.30 9.66
N ALA A 168 14.18 2.56 9.91
CA ALA A 168 14.35 3.57 8.87
C ALA A 168 15.46 3.20 7.88
N ASP A 169 16.61 2.76 8.38
CA ASP A 169 17.76 2.44 7.53
C ASP A 169 17.48 1.19 6.67
N HIS A 170 16.86 0.16 7.25
CA HIS A 170 16.52 -1.05 6.49
C HIS A 170 15.34 -0.83 5.54
N PHE A 171 14.36 0.00 5.93
CA PHE A 171 13.26 0.35 5.04
C PHE A 171 13.76 1.17 3.86
N GLU A 172 14.64 2.15 4.08
CA GLU A 172 15.29 2.95 3.04
C GLU A 172 16.06 2.07 2.05
N ALA A 173 16.75 1.02 2.52
CA ALA A 173 17.45 0.06 1.67
C ALA A 173 16.53 -1.01 1.03
N SER A 174 15.29 -1.18 1.49
CA SER A 174 14.40 -2.24 1.03
C SER A 174 13.82 -1.98 -0.36
N ASN A 175 13.67 -3.04 -1.16
CA ASN A 175 13.04 -2.95 -2.48
C ASN A 175 11.53 -3.24 -2.42
N GLY A 176 10.99 -3.74 -1.31
CA GLY A 176 9.60 -4.20 -1.26
C GLY A 176 9.51 -5.72 -1.25
N ILE A 177 8.43 -6.26 -1.81
CA ILE A 177 8.17 -7.70 -1.93
C ILE A 177 8.14 -8.08 -3.41
N PHE A 178 8.70 -9.25 -3.74
CA PHE A 178 8.59 -9.86 -5.07
C PHE A 178 7.55 -10.99 -5.04
N PHE A 179 6.73 -11.09 -6.08
CA PHE A 179 5.69 -12.11 -6.20
C PHE A 179 6.21 -13.47 -6.67
N PHE A 180 7.28 -13.46 -7.47
CA PHE A 180 7.94 -14.65 -8.00
C PHE A 180 9.45 -14.47 -7.91
N ASP A 181 10.15 -15.42 -7.31
CA ASP A 181 11.56 -15.62 -7.64
C ASP A 181 11.59 -16.15 -9.07
N SER A 182 12.27 -15.45 -9.99
CA SER A 182 12.56 -16.03 -11.28
C SER A 182 13.45 -17.25 -11.04
N ILE A 183 12.86 -18.45 -11.15
CA ILE A 183 13.67 -19.64 -11.38
C ILE A 183 14.11 -19.53 -12.83
N ALA A 184 15.19 -18.78 -13.08
CA ALA A 184 15.95 -18.93 -14.30
C ALA A 184 16.52 -20.35 -14.26
N TRP A 185 15.83 -21.29 -14.88
CA TRP A 185 16.44 -22.56 -15.26
C TRP A 185 17.40 -22.23 -16.41
N ASP A 186 18.69 -22.14 -16.09
CA ASP A 186 19.74 -22.12 -17.12
C ASP A 186 19.60 -23.39 -17.96
N ALA A 187 19.49 -23.21 -19.28
CA ALA A 187 19.44 -24.29 -20.28
C ALA A 187 20.86 -24.70 -20.72
#